data_AF-A0A933ENA0-F1
#
_entry.id   AF-A0A933ENA0-F1
#
_cell.length_a   1.000
_cell.length_b   1.000
_cell.length_c   1.000
_cell.angle_alpha   90.00
_cell.angle_beta   90.00
_cell.angle_gamma   90.00
#
_symmetry.space_group_name_H-M   'P 1'
#
loop_
_entity.id
_entity.type
_entity.pdbx_description
1 polymer ?
#
loop_
_entity_poly.entity_id
_entity_poly.type
_entity_poly.pdbx_seq_one_letter_code
_entity_poly.pdbx_strand_id
1 'polypeptide(L)' 'MGGWSGNWGGTGGAGVIFMVLFWALLIGGAVLLVKSIADRGSAGQVRRQSDESALEILRRRYASGEITRDEFEQAKKDLN' A
#
# COMPACT_ATOMS: atom_id res chain seq x y z
N MET A 1 41.08 -32.97 -32.81
CA MET A 1 41.11 -31.67 -33.51
C MET A 1 39.65 -31.22 -33.59
N GLY A 2 39.12 -30.42 -32.65
CA GLY A 2 39.36 -28.99 -32.49
C GLY A 2 38.57 -28.23 -33.56
N GLY A 3 37.51 -27.46 -33.28
CA GLY A 3 36.87 -27.12 -32.03
C GLY A 3 35.46 -26.60 -32.31
N TRP A 4 34.57 -26.78 -31.35
CA TRP A 4 33.29 -26.08 -31.30
C TRP A 4 33.57 -24.61 -30.94
N SER A 5 33.96 -23.80 -31.93
CA SER A 5 34.09 -22.35 -31.74
C SER A 5 32.71 -21.71 -31.90
N GLY A 6 32.08 -21.47 -30.74
CA GLY A 6 30.76 -20.86 -30.64
C GLY A 6 30.71 -19.48 -31.29
N ASN A 7 29.69 -19.29 -32.14
CA ASN A 7 29.27 -17.99 -32.65
C ASN A 7 27.85 -17.62 -32.15
N TRP A 8 27.48 -18.04 -30.95
CA TRP A 8 26.17 -17.75 -30.33
C TRP A 8 26.24 -16.52 -29.39
N GLY A 9 27.00 -15.49 -29.76
CA GLY A 9 27.37 -14.41 -28.83
C GLY A 9 27.04 -12.97 -29.22
N GLY A 10 26.45 -12.71 -30.39
CA GLY A 10 26.32 -11.33 -30.90
C GLY A 10 24.98 -10.62 -30.63
N THR A 11 23.87 -11.37 -30.55
CA THR A 11 22.52 -10.78 -30.60
C THR A 11 21.52 -11.39 -29.61
N GLY A 12 21.90 -12.47 -28.92
CA GLY A 12 21.03 -13.14 -27.94
C GLY A 12 20.94 -12.41 -26.59
N GLY A 13 22.05 -11.86 -26.10
CA GLY A 13 22.09 -11.21 -24.78
C GLY A 13 21.33 -9.88 -24.74
N ALA A 14 21.47 -9.05 -25.78
CA ALA A 14 20.77 -7.76 -25.85
C ALA A 14 19.25 -7.92 -25.93
N GLY A 15 18.76 -8.92 -26.69
CA GLY A 15 17.33 -9.24 -26.75
C GLY A 15 16.77 -9.74 -25.42
N VAL A 16 17.51 -10.58 -24.71
CA VAL A 16 17.12 -11.07 -23.37
C VAL A 16 17.05 -9.93 -22.35
N ILE A 17 18.04 -9.02 -22.36
CA ILE A 17 18.03 -7.85 -21.47
C ILE A 17 16.82 -6.97 -21.76
N PHE A 18 16.52 -6.70 -23.03
CA PHE A 18 15.38 -5.88 -23.42
C PHE A 18 14.04 -6.51 -23.01
N MET A 19 13.92 -7.84 -23.17
CA MET A 19 12.75 -8.62 -22.76
C MET A 19 12.55 -8.55 -21.23
N VAL A 20 13.61 -8.76 -20.44
CA VAL A 20 13.55 -8.67 -18.98
C VAL A 20 13.22 -7.26 -18.52
N LEU A 21 13.84 -6.25 -19.13
CA LEU A 21 13.53 -4.84 -18.84
C LEU A 21 12.07 -4.51 -19.13
N PHE A 22 11.53 -4.97 -20.27
CA PHE A 22 10.13 -4.76 -20.62
C PHE A 22 9.18 -5.37 -19.57
N TRP A 23 9.42 -6.61 -19.16
CA TRP A 23 8.63 -7.26 -18.10
C TRP A 23 8.80 -6.57 -16.74
N ALA A 24 10.01 -6.17 -16.37
CA ALA A 24 10.27 -5.44 -15.13
C ALA A 24 9.55 -4.08 -15.09
N LEU A 25 9.49 -3.38 -16.22
CA LEU A 25 8.79 -2.10 -16.34
C LEU A 25 7.27 -2.28 -16.30
N LEU A 26 6.75 -3.34 -16.94
CA LEU A 26 5.33 -3.68 -16.94
C LEU A 26 4.85 -4.08 -15.53
N ILE A 27 5.59 -4.97 -14.86
CA ILE A 27 5.30 -5.39 -13.47
C ILE A 27 5.53 -4.22 -12.51
N GLY A 28 6.66 -3.51 -12.63
CA GLY A 28 6.98 -2.36 -11.78
C GLY A 28 5.95 -1.24 -11.90
N GLY A 29 5.50 -0.93 -13.12
CA GLY A 29 4.42 0.03 -13.37
C GLY A 29 3.10 -0.41 -12.77
N ALA A 30 2.71 -1.67 -12.95
CA ALA A 30 1.49 -2.22 -12.34
C ALA A 30 1.54 -2.18 -10.80
N VAL A 31 2.67 -2.58 -10.20
CA VAL A 31 2.87 -2.53 -8.75
C VAL A 31 2.83 -1.11 -8.24
N LEU A 32 3.47 -0.15 -8.91
CA LEU A 32 3.41 1.27 -8.53
C LEU A 32 1.99 1.84 -8.63
N LEU A 33 1.22 1.45 -9.65
CA LEU A 33 -0.15 1.90 -9.82
C LEU A 33 -1.03 1.35 -8.70
N VAL A 34 -0.97 0.04 -8.44
CA VAL A 34 -1.69 -0.62 -7.34
C VAL A 34 -1.25 -0.05 -6.00
N LYS A 35 0.04 0.14 -5.78
CA LYS A 35 0.59 0.73 -4.55
C LYS A 35 0.14 2.18 -4.39
N SER A 36 0.06 2.98 -5.45
CA SER A 36 -0.44 4.36 -5.36
C SER A 36 -1.92 4.43 -4.98
N ILE A 37 -2.72 3.47 -5.44
CA ILE A 37 -4.14 3.36 -5.11
C ILE A 37 -4.30 2.80 -3.69
N ALA A 38 -3.51 1.79 -3.34
CA ALA A 38 -3.51 1.17 -2.01
C ALA A 38 -2.96 2.11 -0.93
N ASP A 39 -1.98 2.97 -1.22
CA ASP A 39 -1.47 3.97 -0.29
C ASP A 39 -2.49 5.10 -0.10
N ARG A 40 -3.23 5.49 -1.15
CA ARG A 40 -4.35 6.44 -1.05
C ARG A 40 -5.55 5.87 -0.28
N GLY A 41 -5.82 4.57 -0.44
CA GLY A 41 -6.91 3.88 0.26
C GLY A 41 -6.55 3.48 1.69
N SER A 42 -5.37 2.90 1.92
CA SER A 42 -5.05 2.25 3.20
C SER A 42 -4.38 3.15 4.22
N ALA A 43 -3.60 4.17 3.80
CA ALA A 43 -2.98 5.09 4.78
C ALA A 43 -3.98 6.14 5.30
N GLY A 44 -5.01 6.47 4.51
CA GLY A 44 -6.07 7.41 4.88
C GLY A 44 -7.36 6.76 5.39
N GLN A 45 -7.79 5.62 4.83
CA GLN A 45 -9.05 5.00 5.25
C GLN A 45 -8.88 4.08 6.45
N VAL A 46 -7.74 3.43 6.69
CA VAL A 46 -7.59 2.61 7.92
C VAL A 46 -7.65 3.51 9.15
N ARG A 47 -6.97 4.66 9.11
CA ARG A 47 -7.01 5.64 10.21
C ARG A 47 -8.38 6.30 10.36
N ARG A 48 -9.01 6.75 9.26
CA ARG A 48 -10.38 7.29 9.32
C ARG A 48 -11.40 6.26 9.81
N GLN A 49 -11.34 5.03 9.33
CA GLN A 49 -12.28 3.98 9.70
C GLN A 49 -12.08 3.55 11.16
N SER A 50 -10.83 3.56 11.68
CA SER A 50 -10.59 3.37 13.11
C SER A 50 -11.05 4.56 13.96
N ASP A 51 -10.88 5.79 13.48
CA ASP A 51 -11.32 7.00 14.18
C ASP A 51 -12.85 7.11 14.22
N GLU A 52 -13.54 6.81 13.11
CA GLU A 52 -15.00 6.71 13.04
C GLU A 52 -15.52 5.64 14.02
N SER A 53 -14.87 4.48 14.07
CA SER A 53 -15.23 3.39 14.99
C SER A 53 -15.00 3.78 16.46
N ALA A 54 -13.89 4.45 16.78
CA ALA A 54 -13.60 4.92 18.13
C ALA A 54 -14.62 5.97 18.60
N LEU A 55 -14.96 6.93 17.73
CA LEU A 55 -15.99 7.95 18.01
C LEU A 55 -17.38 7.33 18.18
N GLU A 56 -17.72 6.30 17.41
CA GLU A 56 -18.99 5.58 17.54
C GLU A 56 -19.10 4.84 18.88
N ILE A 57 -18.02 4.18 19.31
CA ILE A 57 -17.93 3.53 20.62
C ILE A 57 -18.04 4.56 21.76
N LEU A 58 -17.37 5.71 21.65
CA LEU A 58 -17.46 6.82 22.61
C LEU A 58 -18.88 7.37 22.69
N ARG A 59 -19.54 7.62 21.56
CA ARG A 59 -20.91 8.13 21.53
C ARG A 59 -21.90 7.16 22.18
N ARG A 60 -21.74 5.86 21.96
CA ARG A 60 -22.59 4.82 22.55
C ARG A 60 -22.48 4.82 24.08
N ARG A 61 -21.26 4.95 24.61
CA ARG A 61 -21.02 4.97 26.06
C ARG A 61 -21.45 6.27 26.73
N TYR A 62 -21.39 7.39 26.01
CA TYR A 62 -21.98 8.66 26.47
C TYR A 62 -23.50 8.58 26.55
N ALA A 63 -24.14 7.98 25.54
CA ALA A 63 -25.59 7.80 25.52
C ALA A 63 -26.09 6.80 26.58
N SER A 64 -25.28 5.79 26.94
CA SER A 64 -25.56 4.89 28.06
C SER A 64 -25.27 5.53 29.43
N GLY A 65 -24.68 6.73 29.47
CA GLY A 65 -24.31 7.41 30.71
C GLY A 65 -23.12 6.79 31.45
N GLU A 66 -22.38 5.89 30.79
CA GLU A 66 -21.18 5.25 31.36
C GLU A 66 -19.97 6.19 31.40
N ILE A 67 -19.99 7.24 30.58
CA ILE A 67 -18.96 8.28 30.54
C ILE A 67 -19.59 9.66 30.54
N THR A 68 -18.89 10.57 31.20
CA THR A 68 -19.30 11.95 31.42
C THR A 68 -18.98 12.80 30.19
N ARG A 69 -19.66 13.93 30.02
CA ARG A 69 -19.41 14.86 28.89
C ARG A 69 -17.95 15.30 28.81
N ASP A 70 -17.31 15.50 29.95
CA ASP A 70 -15.90 15.91 30.02
C ASP A 70 -14.94 14.81 29.50
N GLU A 71 -15.22 13.55 29.82
CA GLU A 71 -14.44 12.40 29.34
C GLU A 71 -14.63 12.18 27.83
N PHE A 72 -15.85 12.40 27.33
CA PHE A 72 -16.13 12.36 25.90
C PHE A 72 -15.37 13.46 25.13
N GLU A 73 -15.34 14.69 25.66
CA GLU A 73 -14.63 15.81 25.05
C GLU A 73 -13.10 15.65 25.08
N GLN A 74 -12.54 15.05 26.14
CA GLN A 74 -11.11 14.74 26.21
C GLN A 74 -10.71 13.68 25.17
N ALA A 75 -11.46 12.57 25.11
CA ALA A 75 -11.17 11.50 24.15
C ALA A 75 -11.29 11.98 22.70
N LYS A 76 -12.27 12.86 22.39
CA LYS A 76 -12.42 13.44 21.05
C LYS A 76 -11.24 14.34 20.66
N LYS A 77 -10.60 15.02 21.62
CA LYS A 77 -9.42 15.86 21.39
C LYS A 77 -8.15 15.05 21.15
N ASP A 78 -8.01 13.89 21.79
CA ASP A 78 -6.85 13.00 21.62
C ASP A 78 -6.82 12.27 20.26
N LEU A 79 -7.96 12.20 19.56
CA LEU A 79 -8.06 11.57 18.24
C LEU A 79 -7.63 12.48 17.06
N ASN A 80 -7.17 13.71 17.30
CA ASN A 80 -6.83 14.69 16.25
C ASN A 80 -5.34 15.05 16.23
#